data_AF-A0A924QX17-F1
#
_entry.id   AF-A0A924QX17-F1
#
_cell.length_a   1.000
_cell.length_b   1.000
_cell.length_c   1.000
_cell.angle_alpha   90.00
_cell.angle_beta   90.00
_cell.angle_gamma   90.00
#
_symmetry.space_group_name_H-M   'P 1'
#
loop_
_entity.id
_entity.type
_entity.pdbx_description
1 polymer ?
#
loop_
_entity_poly.entity_id
_entity_poly.type
_entity_poly.pdbx_seq_one_letter_code
_entity_poly.pdbx_strand_id
1 'polypeptide(L)'
;AIAIIGLLSVRRGGEASAVLPPFVLALLVGMIAFQKVGSPQFVSWLAVPVILGLVTHSLGRSASFRVPAVLVLVTASLTQVIYPYLYGYVISVYPQMLVVLTLRNLLLFVLLGWAIAALVRSGSWRSGEVGTDDGGAPGSAAPFPTSARREKVGEAGRTGRAPIA
;
A
#
# COMPACT_ATOMS: atom_id res chain seq x y z
N ALA A 1 16.13 -2.90 -10.23
CA ALA A 1 14.90 -3.05 -11.04
C ALA A 1 13.64 -2.56 -10.32
N ILE A 2 13.19 -3.21 -9.24
CA ILE A 2 11.93 -2.86 -8.53
C ILE A 2 11.91 -1.40 -8.03
N ALA A 3 13.01 -0.92 -7.43
CA ALA A 3 13.18 0.48 -7.04
C ALA A 3 12.99 1.47 -8.20
N ILE A 4 13.53 1.13 -9.38
CA ILE A 4 13.42 1.95 -10.58
C ILE A 4 11.96 1.95 -11.08
N ILE A 5 11.29 0.80 -11.09
CA ILE A 5 9.88 0.70 -11.49
C ILE A 5 8.97 1.49 -10.53
N GLY A 6 9.24 1.43 -9.23
CA GLY A 6 8.54 2.23 -8.22
C GLY A 6 8.75 3.73 -8.45
N LEU A 7 10.00 4.16 -8.64
CA LEU A 7 10.34 5.56 -8.93
C LEU A 7 9.68 6.05 -10.23
N LEU A 8 9.71 5.24 -11.30
CA LEU A 8 9.05 5.55 -12.56
C LEU A 8 7.53 5.65 -12.41
N SER A 9 6.92 4.80 -11.58
CA SER A 9 5.47 4.83 -11.34
C SER A 9 5.03 6.09 -10.61
N VAL A 10 5.81 6.54 -9.60
CA VAL A 10 5.57 7.83 -8.92
C VAL A 10 5.81 9.00 -9.88
N ARG A 11 6.89 8.95 -10.66
CA ARG A 11 7.21 10.00 -11.66
C ARG A 11 6.18 10.12 -12.79
N ARG A 12 5.42 9.06 -13.07
CA ARG A 12 4.31 9.07 -14.04
C ARG A 12 2.98 9.60 -13.46
N GLY A 13 2.98 10.08 -12.22
CA GLY A 13 1.80 10.68 -11.58
C GLY A 13 0.90 9.68 -10.85
N GLY A 14 1.39 8.46 -10.56
CA GLY A 14 0.70 7.51 -9.70
C GLY A 14 0.55 8.03 -8.28
N GLU A 15 -0.64 7.91 -7.69
CA GLU A 15 -0.88 8.31 -6.31
C GLU A 15 -0.02 7.46 -5.37
N ALA A 16 0.72 8.11 -4.46
CA ALA A 16 1.63 7.41 -3.55
C ALA A 16 0.92 6.32 -2.73
N SER A 17 -0.33 6.54 -2.34
CA SER A 17 -1.18 5.59 -1.62
C SER A 17 -1.47 4.29 -2.42
N ALA A 18 -1.53 4.39 -3.75
CA ALA A 18 -1.77 3.27 -4.66
C ALA A 18 -0.47 2.53 -5.05
N VAL A 19 0.66 3.25 -5.07
CA VAL A 19 1.98 2.73 -5.46
C VAL A 19 2.70 2.04 -4.29
N LEU A 20 2.55 2.55 -3.07
CA LEU A 20 3.29 2.07 -1.90
C LEU A 20 3.00 0.58 -1.58
N PRO A 21 1.75 0.10 -1.54
CA PRO A 21 1.47 -1.30 -1.21
C PRO A 21 2.11 -2.32 -2.19
N PRO A 22 1.92 -2.22 -3.53
CA PRO A 22 2.54 -3.17 -4.45
C PRO A 22 4.07 -3.01 -4.53
N PHE A 23 4.60 -1.81 -4.27
CA PHE A 23 6.04 -1.58 -4.19
C PHE A 23 6.71 -2.34 -3.04
N VAL A 24 6.18 -2.17 -1.82
CA VAL A 24 6.71 -2.86 -0.62
C VAL A 24 6.54 -4.37 -0.76
N LEU A 25 5.41 -4.82 -1.30
CA LEU A 25 5.18 -6.25 -1.59
C LEU A 25 6.24 -6.79 -2.56
N ALA A 26 6.48 -6.11 -3.68
CA ALA A 26 7.46 -6.55 -4.67
C ALA A 26 8.88 -6.61 -4.09
N LEU A 27 9.28 -5.61 -3.29
CA LEU A 27 10.58 -5.61 -2.63
C LEU A 27 10.75 -6.78 -1.66
N LEU A 28 9.76 -7.01 -0.78
CA LEU A 28 9.83 -8.09 0.19
C LEU A 28 9.81 -9.45 -0.50
N VAL A 29 8.90 -9.68 -1.45
CA VAL A 29 8.83 -10.96 -2.16
C VAL A 29 10.11 -11.21 -2.96
N GLY A 30 10.65 -10.18 -3.63
CA GLY A 30 11.94 -10.29 -4.32
C GLY A 30 13.06 -10.67 -3.36
N MET A 31 13.19 -9.95 -2.24
CA MET A 31 14.17 -10.27 -1.20
C MET A 31 14.03 -11.72 -0.72
N ILE A 32 12.80 -12.20 -0.47
CA ILE A 32 12.55 -13.55 0.04
C ILE A 32 12.88 -14.62 -1.01
N ALA A 33 12.51 -14.39 -2.27
CA ALA A 33 12.72 -15.35 -3.36
C ALA A 33 14.21 -15.60 -3.64
N PHE A 34 15.07 -14.60 -3.42
CA PHE A 34 16.52 -14.72 -3.67
C PHE A 34 17.34 -15.14 -2.44
N GLN A 35 16.73 -15.31 -1.27
CA GLN A 35 17.45 -15.68 -0.06
C GLN A 35 17.63 -17.18 0.11
N LYS A 36 18.90 -17.62 0.19
CA LYS A 36 19.28 -19.04 0.31
C LYS A 36 18.85 -19.74 1.61
N VAL A 37 18.71 -18.97 2.68
CA VAL A 37 18.39 -19.51 4.02
C VAL A 37 16.89 -19.83 4.14
N GLY A 38 16.04 -19.14 3.35
CA GLY A 38 14.62 -19.41 3.29
C GLY A 38 13.92 -19.47 4.64
N SER A 39 14.36 -18.67 5.64
CA SER A 39 13.83 -18.77 7.00
C SER A 39 12.29 -18.65 6.99
N PRO A 40 11.57 -19.52 7.71
CA PRO A 40 10.10 -19.50 7.77
C PRO A 40 9.54 -18.14 8.17
N GLN A 41 10.26 -17.42 9.04
CA GLN A 41 9.89 -16.10 9.53
C GLN A 41 9.77 -15.05 8.43
N PHE A 42 10.40 -15.23 7.27
CA PHE A 42 10.30 -14.27 6.17
C PHE A 42 8.90 -14.22 5.57
N VAL A 43 8.17 -15.34 5.55
CA VAL A 43 6.83 -15.38 4.98
C VAL A 43 5.85 -14.57 5.84
N SER A 44 6.05 -14.50 7.16
CA SER A 44 5.19 -13.69 8.03
C SER A 44 5.35 -12.18 7.77
N TRP A 45 6.51 -11.73 7.30
CA TRP A 45 6.74 -10.32 6.94
C TRP A 45 5.85 -9.87 5.77
N LEU A 46 5.37 -10.80 4.94
CA LEU A 46 4.42 -10.49 3.86
C LEU A 46 3.02 -10.12 4.37
N ALA A 47 2.70 -10.37 5.65
CA ALA A 47 1.42 -9.96 6.22
C ALA A 47 1.25 -8.43 6.19
N VAL A 48 2.30 -7.67 6.51
CA VAL A 48 2.26 -6.20 6.56
C VAL A 48 1.85 -5.57 5.21
N PRO A 49 2.54 -5.83 4.08
CA PRO A 49 2.15 -5.24 2.79
C PRO A 49 0.80 -5.77 2.27
N VAL A 50 0.42 -7.01 2.60
CA VAL A 50 -0.89 -7.56 2.24
C VAL A 50 -2.01 -6.81 2.97
N ILE A 51 -1.89 -6.65 4.29
CA ILE A 51 -2.86 -5.90 5.10
C ILE A 51 -2.94 -4.46 4.60
N LEU A 52 -1.79 -3.83 4.35
CA LEU A 52 -1.74 -2.47 3.82
C LEU A 52 -2.51 -2.36 2.49
N GLY A 53 -2.31 -3.29 1.55
CA GLY A 53 -3.02 -3.30 0.28
C GLY A 53 -4.51 -3.60 0.40
N LEU A 54 -4.92 -4.45 1.35
CA LEU A 54 -6.34 -4.70 1.65
C LEU A 54 -7.02 -3.46 2.22
N VAL A 55 -6.35 -2.73 3.13
CA VAL A 55 -6.86 -1.48 3.72
C VAL A 55 -6.97 -0.39 2.66
N THR A 56 -5.96 -0.18 1.82
CA THR A 56 -6.02 0.84 0.75
C THR A 56 -7.06 0.52 -0.31
N HIS A 57 -7.28 -0.77 -0.64
CA HIS A 57 -8.39 -1.18 -1.49
C HIS A 57 -9.75 -0.93 -0.83
N SER A 58 -9.91 -1.24 0.46
CA SER A 58 -11.16 -0.96 1.18
C SER A 58 -11.51 0.52 1.23
N LEU A 59 -10.50 1.39 1.09
CA LEU A 59 -10.66 2.84 1.02
C LEU A 59 -10.89 3.35 -0.43
N GLY A 60 -11.02 2.47 -1.42
CA GLY A 60 -11.25 2.83 -2.83
C GLY A 60 -10.02 3.37 -3.56
N ARG A 61 -8.82 3.24 -2.98
CA ARG A 61 -7.58 3.88 -3.47
C ARG A 61 -6.63 2.93 -4.22
N SER A 62 -6.99 1.65 -4.37
CA SER A 62 -6.09 0.67 -4.99
C SER A 62 -6.84 -0.52 -5.62
N ALA A 63 -6.10 -1.36 -6.35
CA ALA A 63 -6.60 -2.59 -6.95
C ALA A 63 -6.86 -3.68 -5.90
N SER A 64 -7.68 -4.67 -6.24
CA SER A 64 -8.04 -5.76 -5.30
C SER A 64 -6.83 -6.57 -4.85
N PHE A 65 -6.52 -6.49 -3.56
CA PHE A 65 -5.44 -7.24 -2.88
C PHE A 65 -5.88 -8.64 -2.39
N ARG A 66 -7.03 -9.16 -2.85
CA ARG A 66 -7.48 -10.51 -2.48
C ARG A 66 -6.55 -11.61 -3.01
N VAL A 67 -6.08 -11.46 -4.24
CA VAL A 67 -5.16 -12.43 -4.88
C VAL A 67 -3.85 -12.59 -4.10
N PRO A 68 -3.08 -11.52 -3.79
CA PRO A 68 -1.85 -11.66 -3.01
C PRO A 68 -2.12 -12.15 -1.59
N ALA A 69 -3.27 -11.81 -0.98
CA ALA A 69 -3.62 -12.32 0.34
C ALA A 69 -3.76 -13.85 0.35
N VAL A 70 -4.48 -14.41 -0.63
CA VAL A 70 -4.63 -15.87 -0.76
C VAL A 70 -3.29 -16.53 -1.05
N LEU A 71 -2.49 -15.98 -1.97
CA LEU A 71 -1.16 -16.51 -2.29
C LEU A 71 -0.24 -16.54 -1.07
N VAL A 72 -0.22 -15.47 -0.28
CA VAL A 72 0.58 -15.40 0.95
C VAL A 72 0.06 -16.40 1.99
N LEU A 73 -1.26 -16.55 2.14
CA LEU A 73 -1.84 -17.52 3.08
C LEU A 73 -1.48 -18.96 2.71
N VAL A 74 -1.59 -19.33 1.44
CA VAL A 74 -1.18 -20.65 0.94
C VAL A 74 0.32 -20.86 1.15
N THR A 75 1.14 -19.87 0.78
CA THR A 75 2.60 -19.92 0.97
C THR A 75 2.96 -20.10 2.46
N ALA A 76 2.31 -19.35 3.35
CA ALA A 76 2.49 -19.46 4.80
C ALA A 76 2.09 -20.85 5.30
N SER A 77 0.96 -21.37 4.86
CA SER A 77 0.47 -22.70 5.25
C SER A 77 1.43 -23.80 4.83
N LEU A 78 1.93 -23.78 3.58
CA LEU A 78 2.95 -24.71 3.11
C LEU A 78 4.22 -24.63 3.96
N THR A 79 4.62 -23.43 4.36
CA THR A 79 5.82 -23.22 5.19
C THR A 79 5.61 -23.78 6.61
N GLN A 80 4.43 -23.57 7.20
CA GLN A 80 4.07 -24.07 8.53
C GLN A 80 3.86 -25.59 8.57
N VAL A 81 3.49 -26.21 7.45
CA VAL A 81 3.44 -27.67 7.37
C VAL A 81 4.86 -28.26 7.43
N ILE A 82 5.83 -27.63 6.74
CA ILE A 82 7.22 -28.08 6.75
C ILE A 82 7.84 -27.94 8.16
N TYR A 83 7.57 -26.83 8.84
CA TYR A 83 8.21 -26.51 10.13
C TYR A 83 7.23 -26.62 11.31
N PRO A 84 7.57 -27.34 12.40
CA PRO A 84 8.80 -28.11 12.64
C PRO A 84 8.76 -29.56 12.14
N TYR A 85 7.58 -30.09 11.81
CA TYR A 85 7.34 -31.55 11.78
C TYR A 85 7.96 -32.27 10.57
N LEU A 86 7.94 -31.64 9.40
CA LEU A 86 8.36 -32.26 8.14
C LEU A 86 9.78 -31.85 7.71
N TYR A 87 10.44 -31.03 8.53
CA TYR A 87 11.80 -30.54 8.27
C TYR A 87 12.84 -31.67 8.21
N GLY A 88 12.66 -32.73 9.02
CA GLY A 88 13.51 -33.92 8.95
C GLY A 88 13.50 -34.57 7.56
N TYR A 89 12.34 -34.65 6.92
CA TYR A 89 12.19 -35.19 5.56
C TYR A 89 12.81 -34.28 4.49
N VAL A 90 12.90 -32.97 4.74
CA VAL A 90 13.62 -32.02 3.86
C VAL A 90 15.12 -32.30 3.89
N ILE A 91 15.69 -32.50 5.08
CA ILE A 91 17.12 -32.81 5.24
C ILE A 91 17.45 -34.18 4.63
N SER A 92 16.52 -35.14 4.74
CA SER A 92 16.64 -36.46 4.11
C SER A 92 16.29 -36.49 2.61
N VAL A 93 16.06 -35.33 1.98
CA VAL A 93 15.87 -35.17 0.52
C VAL A 93 14.70 -36.00 -0.03
N TYR A 94 13.60 -36.12 0.74
CA TYR A 94 12.42 -36.82 0.26
C TYR A 94 11.76 -36.06 -0.91
N PRO A 95 11.49 -36.73 -2.05
CA PRO A 95 10.95 -36.08 -3.26
C PRO A 95 9.67 -35.27 -3.00
N GLN A 96 8.78 -35.77 -2.15
CA GLN A 96 7.51 -35.12 -1.81
C GLN A 96 7.75 -33.75 -1.16
N MET A 97 8.74 -33.64 -0.26
CA MET A 97 9.07 -32.37 0.38
C MET A 97 9.72 -31.39 -0.59
N LEU A 98 10.52 -31.90 -1.54
CA LEU A 98 11.09 -31.07 -2.61
C LEU A 98 9.99 -30.49 -3.50
N VAL A 99 8.94 -31.25 -3.82
CA VAL A 99 7.79 -30.76 -4.59
C VAL A 99 7.07 -29.64 -3.82
N VAL A 100 6.81 -29.82 -2.52
CA VAL A 100 6.18 -28.78 -1.69
C VAL A 100 7.04 -27.51 -1.64
N LEU A 101 8.36 -27.65 -1.50
CA LEU A 101 9.28 -26.52 -1.44
C LEU A 101 9.37 -25.80 -2.80
N THR A 102 9.40 -26.53 -3.90
CA THR A 102 9.34 -25.99 -5.26
C THR A 102 8.02 -25.26 -5.51
N LEU A 103 6.89 -25.83 -5.09
CA LEU A 103 5.58 -25.19 -5.21
C LEU A 103 5.53 -23.88 -4.40
N ARG A 104 6.00 -23.91 -3.15
CA ARG A 104 6.13 -22.73 -2.30
C ARG A 104 6.97 -21.64 -2.99
N ASN A 105 8.09 -22.00 -3.60
CA ASN A 105 8.96 -21.05 -4.29
C ASN A 105 8.31 -20.50 -5.57
N LEU A 106 7.62 -21.35 -6.33
CA LEU A 106 6.86 -20.91 -7.50
C LEU A 106 5.77 -19.90 -7.12
N LEU A 107 5.06 -20.12 -6.01
CA LEU A 107 4.07 -19.19 -5.48
C LEU A 107 4.67 -17.81 -5.17
N LEU A 108 5.91 -17.75 -4.65
CA LEU A 108 6.61 -16.48 -4.44
C LEU A 108 6.89 -15.76 -5.78
N PHE A 109 7.30 -16.48 -6.82
CA PHE A 109 7.53 -15.87 -8.13
C PHE A 109 6.23 -15.39 -8.79
N VAL A 110 5.13 -16.15 -8.65
CA VAL A 110 3.80 -15.71 -9.08
C VAL A 110 3.38 -14.44 -8.33
N LEU A 111 3.59 -14.40 -7.02
CA LEU A 111 3.30 -13.23 -6.20
C LEU A 111 4.17 -12.02 -6.60
N LEU A 112 5.44 -12.25 -6.94
CA LEU A 112 6.35 -11.21 -7.43
C LEU A 112 5.86 -10.63 -8.76
N GLY A 113 5.51 -11.50 -9.71
CA GLY A 113 4.96 -11.09 -11.01
C GLY A 113 3.67 -10.28 -10.84
N TRP A 114 2.78 -10.73 -9.94
CA TRP A 114 1.57 -10.00 -9.60
C TRP A 114 1.87 -8.62 -9.00
N ALA A 115 2.80 -8.53 -8.05
CA ALA A 115 3.15 -7.27 -7.40
C ALA A 115 3.75 -6.26 -8.40
N ILE A 116 4.59 -6.72 -9.32
CA ILE A 116 5.15 -5.89 -10.41
C ILE A 116 4.03 -5.42 -11.34
N ALA A 117 3.11 -6.31 -11.75
CA ALA A 117 1.99 -5.93 -12.62
C ALA A 117 1.03 -4.94 -11.93
N ALA A 118 0.79 -5.08 -10.63
CA ALA A 118 0.02 -4.11 -9.85
C ALA A 118 0.73 -2.75 -9.76
N LEU A 119 2.06 -2.75 -9.58
CA LEU A 119 2.89 -1.55 -9.53
C LEU A 119 2.90 -0.79 -10.86
N VAL A 120 3.02 -1.50 -11.99
CA VAL A 120 3.00 -0.87 -13.32
C VAL A 120 1.63 -0.25 -13.64
N ARG A 121 0.53 -0.89 -13.23
CA ARG A 121 -0.84 -0.38 -13.43
C ARG A 121 -1.18 0.82 -12.55
N SER A 122 -0.63 0.93 -11.34
CA SER A 122 -0.86 2.10 -10.49
C SER A 122 -0.14 3.36 -10.99
N GLY A 123 0.95 3.20 -11.75
CA GLY A 123 1.63 4.31 -12.42
C GLY A 123 0.90 4.90 -13.64
N SER A 124 -0.13 4.24 -14.19
CA SER A 124 -0.88 4.71 -15.37
C SER A 124 -2.24 5.34 -15.06
N TRP A 125 -2.64 5.36 -13.78
CA TRP A 125 -4.02 5.71 -13.38
C TRP A 125 -4.40 7.20 -13.53
N ARG A 126 -3.45 8.11 -13.80
CA ARG A 126 -3.74 9.54 -13.99
C ARG A 126 -3.98 9.97 -15.44
N SER A 127 -3.77 9.08 -16.43
CA SER A 127 -4.02 9.42 -17.84
C SER A 127 -5.51 9.49 -18.21
N GLY A 128 -6.44 9.13 -17.30
CA GLY A 128 -7.89 9.11 -17.56
C GLY A 128 -8.72 10.21 -16.90
N GLU A 129 -8.14 11.08 -16.06
CA GLU A 129 -8.84 12.17 -15.36
C GLU A 129 -8.40 13.56 -15.85
N VAL A 130 -7.89 13.64 -17.08
CA VAL A 130 -7.68 14.91 -17.79
C VAL A 130 -8.30 14.76 -19.17
N GLY A 131 -9.57 15.15 -19.30
CA GLY A 131 -10.21 15.33 -20.60
C GLY A 131 -11.63 14.78 -20.72
N THR A 132 -12.58 15.42 -20.05
CA THR A 132 -13.87 15.85 -20.63
C THR A 132 -14.58 16.74 -19.61
N ASP A 133 -14.21 18.03 -19.60
CA ASP A 133 -15.11 19.14 -19.26
C ASP A 133 -14.46 20.44 -19.75
N ASP A 134 -14.17 20.50 -21.05
CA ASP A 134 -13.87 21.75 -21.75
C ASP A 134 -14.90 21.92 -22.87
N GLY A 135 -15.92 22.72 -22.58
CA GLY A 135 -16.97 23.07 -23.52
C GLY A 135 -18.03 24.01 -22.93
N GLY A 136 -17.62 25.10 -22.26
CA GLY A 136 -18.59 25.98 -21.60
C GLY A 136 -18.10 27.33 -21.08
N ALA A 137 -17.40 28.10 -21.92
CA ALA A 137 -17.25 29.57 -21.89
C ALA A 137 -16.38 30.25 -20.80
N PRO A 138 -15.62 31.32 -21.18
CA PRO A 138 -14.83 32.13 -20.26
C PRO A 138 -15.65 33.31 -19.70
N GLY A 139 -15.67 33.47 -18.39
CA GLY A 139 -16.19 34.70 -17.77
C GLY A 139 -16.37 34.60 -16.27
N SER A 140 -15.94 35.65 -15.57
CA SER A 140 -16.15 35.92 -14.14
C SER A 140 -15.29 35.09 -13.17
N ALA A 141 -14.05 35.54 -12.93
CA ALA A 141 -13.74 36.35 -11.74
C ALA A 141 -13.88 35.59 -10.42
N ALA A 142 -12.74 35.14 -9.88
CA ALA A 142 -12.61 34.83 -8.46
C ALA A 142 -12.92 36.09 -7.63
N PRO A 143 -13.43 35.90 -6.39
CA PRO A 143 -12.59 36.37 -5.30
C PRO A 143 -12.57 35.41 -4.11
N PHE A 144 -11.36 35.18 -3.62
CA PHE A 144 -11.06 34.68 -2.28
C PHE A 144 -11.97 35.32 -1.22
N PRO A 145 -12.54 34.55 -0.26
CA PRO A 145 -13.07 35.14 0.95
C PRO A 145 -11.91 35.50 1.90
N THR A 146 -11.43 36.73 1.78
CA THR A 146 -10.71 37.41 2.86
C THR A 146 -11.72 38.13 3.75
N SER A 147 -11.52 38.04 5.06
CA SER A 147 -12.16 38.79 6.16
C SER A 147 -13.39 38.16 6.87
N ALA A 148 -13.10 37.34 7.88
CA ALA A 148 -13.92 37.36 9.09
C ALA A 148 -13.40 38.50 9.98
N ARG A 149 -14.14 39.60 9.97
CA ARG A 149 -13.84 40.88 10.61
C ARG A 149 -14.62 41.01 11.93
N ARG A 150 -13.94 41.61 12.92
CA ARG A 150 -14.43 42.38 14.09
C ARG A 150 -14.96 41.63 15.32
N GLU A 151 -14.09 41.64 16.34
CA GLU A 151 -14.32 42.29 17.63
C GLU A 151 -15.75 42.81 17.88
N LYS A 152 -16.43 42.21 18.85
CA LYS A 152 -17.45 42.89 19.65
C LYS A 152 -16.78 43.46 20.90
N VAL A 153 -16.29 44.68 20.79
CA VAL A 153 -16.22 45.62 21.92
C VAL A 153 -17.52 46.42 21.88
N GLY A 154 -18.35 46.23 22.90
CA GLY A 154 -19.66 46.85 23.07
C GLY A 154 -19.92 47.05 24.55
N GLU A 155 -19.35 48.13 25.07
CA GLU A 155 -19.51 48.74 26.37
C GLU A 155 -20.97 49.21 26.59
N ALA A 156 -21.62 48.76 27.67
CA ALA A 156 -22.69 49.49 28.37
C ALA A 156 -23.07 48.80 29.69
N GLY A 157 -22.53 49.29 30.80
CA GLY A 157 -22.87 48.84 32.15
C GLY A 157 -22.26 49.72 33.22
N ARG A 158 -22.47 51.04 33.11
CA ARG A 158 -21.95 52.06 34.04
C ARG A 158 -22.93 52.26 35.20
N THR A 159 -22.67 51.68 36.36
CA THR A 159 -23.18 52.10 37.69
C THR A 159 -22.36 51.36 38.75
N GLY A 160 -21.66 51.94 39.72
CA GLY A 160 -21.42 53.30 40.14
C GLY A 160 -20.46 53.27 41.36
N ARG A 161 -19.90 54.43 41.73
CA ARG A 161 -19.51 54.91 43.09
C ARG A 161 -19.00 53.88 44.12
N ALA A 162 -17.91 54.06 44.87
CA ALA A 162 -17.07 55.21 45.24
C ALA A 162 -15.79 54.67 45.99
N PRO A 163 -14.85 55.54 46.43
CA PRO A 163 -13.44 55.19 46.73
C PRO A 163 -13.16 54.91 48.22
N ILE A 164 -11.87 55.00 48.62
CA ILE A 164 -11.21 54.97 49.96
C ILE A 164 -11.15 53.60 50.66
N ALA A 165 -10.02 53.11 51.19
CA ALA A 165 -8.68 53.66 51.50
C ALA A 165 -7.61 52.55 51.45
#